data_AF-A0A3B5MLM1-F1
#
_entry.id   AF-A0A3B5MLM1-F1
#
_cell.length_a   1.000
_cell.length_b   1.000
_cell.length_c   1.000
_cell.angle_alpha   90.00
_cell.angle_beta   90.00
_cell.angle_gamma   90.00
#
_symmetry.space_group_name_H-M   'P 1'
#
loop_
_entity.id
_entity.type
_entity.pdbx_description
1 polymer ?
#
loop_
_entity_poly.entity_id
_entity_poly.type
_entity_poly.pdbx_seq_one_letter_code
_entity_poly.pdbx_strand_id
1 'polypeptide(L)'
;SCSDSLSPEQVRPQRKRRRGGSPEVMKMVRRESRHPRRNLLLQSGLRMMFGAMAAVACGMLYAGYLSGFHDRKFWFSSRQDLEREASFPGGSGLYYHYYKRLLAAPSFSSGFYQLTADNGTVSGRTINAVERLFLYPELITSFLYRVTGSQNRVEPVSFYLGSVFGLQAVCVSALFVCSWALSGTCVAGMLAVSWFVINRQDASRVEQGVPLRENWALPFFSCQVAALTGFLSRSTGSVSEMFCYLILSACSFSFLLLWELGHYFLFVQSVCLVLLDSLGLAADVYRAYLGSLVLVYLAQFQNASLLGSPLLSLLIGLVPARYFQVELAPPPTLLPASGADFTLQLLEAKLGLNSTADFVTNFLLCQEALRAPGQDLFLRLTQTSLLPFYVLVLTVCLLSALQAVFRRLSGQPISSSLRLEDGRIGEQPAVAYHLLHTLLLGILTLLFDGVKYLWTPYVCMFTAFGVCSPDLWMTLFKWLRLKSVHPVVLSLILSTAVPTIIGFSLWREFYPRVLAELADLQEIYDPDLMELIAWIRCFLWTLCTAVLVPVQVLVLVPVTQSLCRSQAPAVFAGSPVLLGTIKLCSGSVVTSLPVYS
;
A
#
# COMPACT_ATOMS: atom_id res chain seq x y z
N SER A 1 -21.56 -63.91 -38.99
CA SER A 1 -22.11 -65.20 -38.52
C SER A 1 -20.97 -66.15 -38.26
N CYS A 2 -20.84 -66.85 -37.14
CA CYS A 2 -21.60 -66.96 -35.89
C CYS A 2 -20.71 -67.76 -34.91
N SER A 3 -20.68 -67.36 -33.64
CA SER A 3 -20.89 -68.15 -32.39
C SER A 3 -20.47 -69.63 -32.32
N ASP A 4 -20.17 -70.26 -31.18
CA ASP A 4 -19.89 -69.91 -29.78
C ASP A 4 -19.54 -71.24 -29.06
N SER A 5 -18.85 -71.14 -27.91
CA SER A 5 -18.92 -72.02 -26.73
C SER A 5 -18.45 -73.50 -26.76
N LEU A 6 -17.44 -73.82 -25.92
CA LEU A 6 -17.54 -74.73 -24.74
C LEU A 6 -16.17 -74.87 -23.99
N SER A 7 -16.27 -75.06 -22.68
CA SER A 7 -15.32 -74.97 -21.55
C SER A 7 -14.16 -75.98 -21.46
N PRO A 8 -13.21 -75.80 -20.50
CA PRO A 8 -13.04 -76.87 -19.48
C PRO A 8 -12.70 -76.41 -18.03
N GLU A 9 -12.69 -77.42 -17.17
CA GLU A 9 -12.69 -77.53 -15.69
C GLU A 9 -11.55 -76.93 -14.84
N GLN A 10 -11.86 -76.91 -13.54
CA GLN A 10 -11.14 -76.47 -12.34
C GLN A 10 -9.85 -77.23 -11.99
N VAL A 11 -8.84 -76.53 -11.45
CA VAL A 11 -7.98 -77.00 -10.32
C VAL A 11 -7.58 -75.81 -9.42
N ARG A 12 -7.86 -75.90 -8.11
CA ARG A 12 -7.46 -74.94 -7.04
C ARG A 12 -5.96 -74.99 -6.71
N PRO A 13 -5.36 -73.90 -6.15
CA PRO A 13 -4.24 -74.02 -5.23
C PRO A 13 -4.56 -73.56 -3.79
N GLN A 14 -3.85 -74.20 -2.86
CA GLN A 14 -4.01 -74.20 -1.41
C GLN A 14 -3.79 -72.84 -0.71
N ARG A 15 -4.60 -72.60 0.32
CA ARG A 15 -4.50 -71.47 1.27
C ARG A 15 -3.57 -71.84 2.43
N LYS A 16 -2.33 -71.32 2.46
CA LYS A 16 -1.41 -71.44 3.61
C LYS A 16 -1.72 -70.35 4.65
N ARG A 17 -2.22 -70.77 5.82
CA ARG A 17 -2.29 -69.99 7.07
C ARG A 17 -0.88 -69.61 7.54
N ARG A 18 -0.60 -68.32 7.74
CA ARG A 18 0.38 -67.84 8.75
C ARG A 18 -0.34 -66.96 9.76
N ARG A 19 0.02 -67.19 11.03
CA ARG A 19 -0.67 -66.81 12.26
C ARG A 19 -0.45 -65.33 12.62
N GLY A 20 -1.50 -64.72 13.17
CA GLY A 20 -1.52 -63.76 14.28
C GLY A 20 -0.48 -62.64 14.33
N GLY A 21 -0.83 -61.46 13.80
CA GLY A 21 -0.30 -60.20 14.32
C GLY A 21 -1.11 -59.79 15.55
N SER A 22 -0.47 -59.67 16.72
CA SER A 22 -1.12 -59.22 17.95
C SER A 22 -1.67 -57.78 17.75
N PRO A 23 -2.91 -57.48 18.18
CA PRO A 23 -3.52 -56.15 18.03
C PRO A 23 -2.71 -55.02 18.71
N GLU A 24 -1.78 -55.37 19.60
CA GLU A 24 -0.83 -54.43 20.20
C GLU A 24 0.25 -53.94 19.22
N VAL A 25 0.81 -54.80 18.37
CA VAL A 25 1.87 -54.42 17.42
C VAL A 25 1.33 -53.47 16.34
N MET A 26 0.09 -53.72 15.89
CA MET A 26 -0.62 -52.82 14.96
C MET A 26 -0.96 -51.47 15.62
N LYS A 27 -1.24 -51.42 16.93
CA LYS A 27 -1.41 -50.17 17.69
C LYS A 27 -0.09 -49.46 17.94
N MET A 28 1.02 -50.18 18.11
CA MET A 28 2.37 -49.64 18.32
C MET A 28 2.90 -48.96 17.05
N VAL A 29 2.79 -49.61 15.88
CA VAL A 29 3.14 -49.03 14.56
C VAL A 29 2.25 -47.83 14.20
N ARG A 30 0.97 -47.84 14.62
CA ARG A 30 0.06 -46.71 14.45
C ARG A 30 0.32 -45.56 15.45
N ARG A 31 0.94 -45.84 16.61
CA ARG A 31 1.42 -44.85 17.58
C ARG A 31 2.76 -44.23 17.15
N GLU A 32 3.69 -45.04 16.66
CA GLU A 32 5.00 -44.61 16.15
C GLU A 32 4.91 -43.78 14.87
N SER A 33 3.96 -44.07 13.96
CA SER A 33 3.74 -43.23 12.76
C SER A 33 2.98 -41.92 13.04
N ARG A 34 2.24 -41.83 14.15
CA ARG A 34 1.56 -40.61 14.60
C ARG A 34 2.50 -39.62 15.30
N HIS A 35 3.52 -40.11 16.00
CA HIS A 35 4.47 -39.27 16.73
C HIS A 35 5.32 -38.31 15.86
N PRO A 36 5.94 -38.72 14.73
CA PRO A 36 6.74 -37.83 13.89
C PRO A 36 5.87 -36.81 13.15
N ARG A 37 4.64 -37.17 12.74
CA ARG A 37 3.67 -36.21 12.17
C ARG A 37 3.22 -35.16 13.18
N ARG A 38 3.00 -35.55 14.44
CA ARG A 38 2.61 -34.61 15.50
C ARG A 38 3.74 -33.63 15.83
N ASN A 39 4.98 -34.10 15.86
CA ASN A 39 6.15 -33.26 16.10
C ASN A 39 6.42 -32.28 14.94
N LEU A 40 6.24 -32.70 13.68
CA LEU A 40 6.35 -31.81 12.52
C LEU A 40 5.25 -30.73 12.52
N LEU A 41 4.00 -31.11 12.80
CA LEU A 41 2.88 -30.15 12.89
C LEU A 41 3.07 -29.16 14.03
N LEU A 42 3.56 -29.61 15.18
CA LEU A 42 3.88 -28.74 16.31
C LEU A 42 5.02 -27.78 15.98
N GLN A 43 6.07 -28.25 15.31
CA GLN A 43 7.20 -27.42 14.90
C GLN A 43 6.80 -26.37 13.84
N SER A 44 5.98 -26.76 12.85
CA SER A 44 5.43 -25.83 11.87
C SER A 44 4.49 -24.81 12.51
N GLY A 45 3.65 -25.24 13.45
CA GLY A 45 2.79 -24.35 14.23
C GLY A 45 3.58 -23.34 15.05
N LEU A 46 4.64 -23.79 15.74
CA LEU A 46 5.50 -22.90 16.54
C LEU A 46 6.24 -21.88 15.68
N ARG A 47 6.75 -22.28 14.51
CA ARG A 47 7.38 -21.36 13.54
C ARG A 47 6.39 -20.32 13.03
N MET A 48 5.15 -20.74 12.74
CA MET A 48 4.09 -19.84 12.31
C MET A 48 3.72 -18.83 13.41
N MET A 49 3.60 -19.28 14.65
CA MET A 49 3.33 -18.42 15.80
C MET A 49 4.46 -17.41 16.03
N PHE A 50 5.72 -17.87 16.01
CA PHE A 50 6.88 -16.99 16.19
C PHE A 50 6.95 -15.91 15.09
N GLY A 51 6.78 -16.29 13.82
CA GLY A 51 6.81 -15.32 12.72
C GLY A 51 5.62 -14.35 12.75
N ALA A 52 4.42 -14.80 13.14
CA ALA A 52 3.27 -13.92 13.32
C ALA A 52 3.49 -12.91 14.46
N MET A 53 4.03 -13.36 15.60
CA MET A 53 4.40 -12.48 16.70
C MET A 53 5.47 -11.46 16.30
N ALA A 54 6.48 -11.89 15.52
CA ALA A 54 7.50 -11.00 15.00
C ALA A 54 6.91 -9.94 14.04
N ALA A 55 5.99 -10.34 13.14
CA ALA A 55 5.32 -9.43 12.22
C ALA A 55 4.54 -8.35 12.98
N VAL A 56 3.71 -8.75 13.96
CA VAL A 56 2.94 -7.83 14.79
C VAL A 56 3.86 -6.93 15.61
N ALA A 57 4.92 -7.48 16.22
CA ALA A 57 5.88 -6.70 16.98
C ALA A 57 6.57 -5.63 16.11
N CYS A 58 7.02 -5.98 14.90
CA CYS A 58 7.60 -5.04 13.95
C CYS A 58 6.60 -3.93 13.56
N GLY A 59 5.35 -4.28 13.27
CA GLY A 59 4.30 -3.31 12.97
C GLY A 59 4.02 -2.36 14.14
N MET A 60 3.88 -2.90 15.35
CA MET A 60 3.61 -2.10 16.56
C MET A 60 4.79 -1.19 16.91
N LEU A 61 6.03 -1.66 16.75
CA LEU A 61 7.23 -0.82 16.90
C LEU A 61 7.24 0.33 15.91
N TYR A 62 6.82 0.10 14.65
CA TYR A 62 6.72 1.16 13.66
C TYR A 62 5.63 2.18 13.99
N ALA A 63 4.46 1.74 14.47
CA ALA A 63 3.42 2.68 14.93
C ALA A 63 3.88 3.50 16.15
N GLY A 64 4.59 2.88 17.09
CA GLY A 64 5.21 3.58 18.22
C GLY A 64 6.25 4.60 17.77
N TYR A 65 7.08 4.24 16.78
CA TYR A 65 8.00 5.15 16.12
C TYR A 65 7.27 6.34 15.49
N LEU A 66 6.23 6.11 14.68
CA LEU A 66 5.46 7.18 14.05
C LEU A 66 4.80 8.11 15.07
N SER A 67 4.24 7.54 16.15
CA SER A 67 3.66 8.32 17.24
C SER A 67 4.71 9.21 17.91
N GLY A 68 5.88 8.67 18.24
CA GLY A 68 6.96 9.43 18.85
C GLY A 68 7.56 10.48 17.91
N PHE A 69 7.73 10.13 16.64
CA PHE A 69 8.22 11.05 15.60
C PHE A 69 7.24 12.22 15.41
N HIS A 70 5.95 11.94 15.29
CA HIS A 70 4.92 12.96 15.11
C HIS A 70 4.83 13.88 16.33
N ASP A 71 4.84 13.32 17.54
CA ASP A 71 4.78 14.10 18.78
C ASP A 71 5.97 15.05 18.90
N ARG A 72 7.19 14.57 18.61
CA ARG A 72 8.42 15.41 18.66
C ARG A 72 8.45 16.46 17.56
N LYS A 73 8.14 16.08 16.32
CA LYS A 73 8.17 16.99 15.16
C LYS A 73 7.22 18.17 15.31
N PHE A 74 6.04 17.95 15.92
CA PHE A 74 4.99 18.97 16.03
C PHE A 74 4.76 19.47 17.46
N TRP A 75 5.50 18.98 18.46
CA TRP A 75 5.21 19.19 19.89
C TRP A 75 3.73 18.96 20.22
N PHE A 76 3.22 17.86 19.66
CA PHE A 76 1.79 17.70 19.49
C PHE A 76 1.07 17.64 20.84
N SER A 77 1.63 16.90 21.80
CA SER A 77 1.08 16.75 23.15
C SER A 77 1.07 18.05 23.97
N SER A 78 2.02 18.97 23.78
CA SER A 78 2.10 20.20 24.59
C SER A 78 1.32 21.39 24.05
N ARG A 79 0.88 21.33 22.78
CA ARG A 79 0.17 22.42 22.11
C ARG A 79 -1.32 22.47 22.46
N GLN A 80 -1.92 23.66 22.28
CA GLN A 80 -3.38 23.82 22.38
C GLN A 80 -4.09 23.20 21.17
N ASP A 81 -5.36 22.83 21.33
CA ASP A 81 -6.13 22.12 20.29
C ASP A 81 -6.17 22.82 18.94
N LEU A 82 -6.29 24.16 18.93
CA LEU A 82 -6.30 24.93 17.67
C LEU A 82 -4.96 24.86 16.94
N GLU A 83 -3.85 24.87 17.68
CA GLU A 83 -2.50 24.81 17.13
C GLU A 83 -2.18 23.40 16.61
N ARG A 84 -2.69 22.37 17.29
CA ARG A 84 -2.66 20.98 16.80
C ARG A 84 -3.39 20.85 15.47
N GLU A 85 -4.54 21.49 15.33
CA GLU A 85 -5.33 21.50 14.08
C GLU A 85 -4.64 22.27 12.95
N ALA A 86 -3.99 23.40 13.27
CA ALA A 86 -3.23 24.17 12.29
C ALA A 86 -1.94 23.46 11.85
N SER A 87 -1.43 22.50 12.63
CA SER A 87 -0.18 21.80 12.32
C SER A 87 -0.30 20.80 11.15
N PHE A 88 -1.52 20.48 10.69
CA PHE A 88 -1.73 19.57 9.57
C PHE A 88 -1.23 20.18 8.24
N PRO A 89 -0.21 19.58 7.60
CA PRO A 89 0.39 20.12 6.38
C PRO A 89 -0.55 20.03 5.17
N GLY A 90 -0.37 20.94 4.20
CA GLY A 90 -0.97 20.86 2.87
C GLY A 90 -2.51 20.90 2.84
N GLY A 91 -3.16 21.50 3.83
CA GLY A 91 -4.62 21.56 3.92
C GLY A 91 -5.28 20.24 4.35
N SER A 92 -4.51 19.22 4.73
CA SER A 92 -5.02 17.92 5.18
C SER A 92 -5.86 18.00 6.46
N GLY A 93 -5.76 19.11 7.21
CA GLY A 93 -6.62 19.40 8.36
C GLY A 93 -8.11 19.52 8.01
N LEU A 94 -8.46 19.72 6.73
CA LEU A 94 -9.86 19.71 6.27
C LEU A 94 -10.57 18.40 6.63
N TYR A 95 -9.90 17.26 6.50
CA TYR A 95 -10.49 15.96 6.82
C TYR A 95 -10.77 15.84 8.32
N TYR A 96 -9.82 16.28 9.15
CA TYR A 96 -9.99 16.30 10.59
C TYR A 96 -11.13 17.25 11.03
N HIS A 97 -11.33 18.36 10.32
CA HIS A 97 -12.49 19.24 10.54
C HIS A 97 -13.83 18.50 10.36
N TYR A 98 -13.99 17.71 9.30
CA TYR A 98 -15.20 16.90 9.07
C TYR A 98 -15.39 15.81 10.12
N TYR A 99 -14.30 15.18 10.56
CA TYR A 99 -14.32 14.25 11.69
C TYR A 99 -14.87 14.92 12.95
N LYS A 100 -14.39 16.13 13.29
CA LYS A 100 -14.92 16.89 14.44
C LYS A 100 -16.40 17.24 14.28
N ARG A 101 -16.85 17.65 13.09
CA ARG A 101 -18.28 17.90 12.84
C ARG A 101 -19.14 16.66 13.08
N LEU A 102 -18.66 15.49 12.63
CA LEU A 102 -19.32 14.21 12.91
C LEU A 102 -19.38 13.89 14.39
N LEU A 103 -18.43 14.33 15.21
CA LEU A 103 -18.42 14.14 16.66
C LEU A 103 -19.27 15.18 17.41
N ALA A 104 -19.36 16.41 16.91
CA ALA A 104 -20.20 17.46 17.49
C ALA A 104 -21.69 17.23 17.28
N ALA A 105 -22.08 16.46 16.26
CA ALA A 105 -23.47 16.12 16.00
C ALA A 105 -24.10 15.33 17.17
N PRO A 106 -25.41 15.50 17.43
CA PRO A 106 -26.10 14.80 18.53
C PRO A 106 -26.13 13.27 18.34
N SER A 107 -26.15 12.82 17.09
CA SER A 107 -26.08 11.39 16.73
C SER A 107 -25.25 11.19 15.47
N PHE A 108 -24.72 9.97 15.27
CA PHE A 108 -23.95 9.63 14.07
C PHE A 108 -24.79 9.79 12.79
N SER A 109 -26.04 9.32 12.81
CA SER A 109 -26.97 9.46 11.67
C SER A 109 -27.24 10.93 11.33
N SER A 110 -27.45 11.77 12.35
CA SER A 110 -27.64 13.22 12.14
C SER A 110 -26.38 13.86 11.55
N GLY A 111 -25.19 13.52 12.06
CA GLY A 111 -23.93 14.01 11.51
C GLY A 111 -23.71 13.56 10.07
N PHE A 112 -23.97 12.29 9.75
CA PHE A 112 -23.89 11.76 8.39
C PHE A 112 -24.82 12.51 7.44
N TYR A 113 -26.08 12.72 7.82
CA TYR A 113 -27.04 13.49 7.03
C TYR A 113 -26.54 14.92 6.77
N GLN A 114 -26.03 15.60 7.80
CA GLN A 114 -25.48 16.96 7.66
C GLN A 114 -24.29 17.04 6.69
N LEU A 115 -23.48 15.98 6.57
CA LEU A 115 -22.39 15.93 5.60
C LEU A 115 -22.86 15.61 4.19
N THR A 116 -23.91 14.80 4.02
CA THR A 116 -24.50 14.51 2.71
C THR A 116 -25.30 15.69 2.14
N ALA A 117 -25.77 16.58 3.01
CA ALA A 117 -26.49 17.80 2.66
C ALA A 117 -25.72 19.05 3.14
N ASP A 118 -24.41 19.09 2.88
CA ASP A 118 -23.57 20.19 3.35
C ASP A 118 -23.76 21.46 2.50
N ASN A 119 -24.23 22.53 3.13
CA ASN A 119 -24.45 23.84 2.53
C ASN A 119 -23.46 24.92 3.00
N GLY A 120 -22.51 24.54 3.87
CA GLY A 120 -21.56 25.46 4.49
C GLY A 120 -20.22 25.54 3.77
N THR A 121 -19.82 24.48 3.06
CA THR A 121 -18.50 24.40 2.42
C THR A 121 -18.42 25.16 1.10
N VAL A 122 -19.49 25.09 0.30
CA VAL A 122 -19.57 25.78 -1.00
C VAL A 122 -20.70 26.80 -0.93
N SER A 123 -20.35 28.08 -1.02
CA SER A 123 -21.33 29.16 -0.94
C SER A 123 -22.43 29.01 -2.01
N GLY A 124 -23.68 29.08 -1.59
CA GLY A 124 -24.86 29.04 -2.46
C GLY A 124 -25.17 27.65 -3.06
N ARG A 125 -24.52 26.56 -2.61
CA ARG A 125 -24.80 25.20 -3.09
C ARG A 125 -24.76 24.18 -1.96
N THR A 126 -25.73 23.27 -1.95
CA THR A 126 -25.69 22.07 -1.11
C THR A 126 -24.96 20.96 -1.87
N ILE A 127 -23.95 20.36 -1.25
CA ILE A 127 -23.16 19.27 -1.81
C ILE A 127 -23.17 18.04 -0.90
N ASN A 128 -23.01 16.86 -1.51
CA ASN A 128 -22.66 15.65 -0.78
C ASN A 128 -21.15 15.67 -0.49
N ALA A 129 -20.76 16.18 0.68
CA ALA A 129 -19.36 16.28 1.06
C ALA A 129 -18.72 14.90 1.26
N VAL A 130 -19.51 13.90 1.69
CA VAL A 130 -19.02 12.52 1.89
C VAL A 130 -18.49 11.93 0.60
N GLU A 131 -19.30 11.97 -0.45
CA GLU A 131 -18.94 11.46 -1.76
C GLU A 131 -17.83 12.29 -2.40
N ARG A 132 -17.98 13.63 -2.37
CA ARG A 132 -17.07 14.54 -3.09
C ARG A 132 -15.66 14.62 -2.49
N LEU A 133 -15.52 14.43 -1.18
CA LEU A 133 -14.23 14.51 -0.47
C LEU A 133 -13.74 13.16 0.05
N PHE A 134 -14.41 12.07 -0.35
CA PHE A 134 -14.11 10.70 0.09
C PHE A 134 -13.99 10.59 1.63
N LEU A 135 -14.99 11.08 2.37
CA LEU A 135 -14.95 11.15 3.85
C LEU A 135 -15.20 9.80 4.56
N TYR A 136 -15.07 8.67 3.86
CA TYR A 136 -15.25 7.33 4.43
C TYR A 136 -14.33 7.03 5.61
N PRO A 137 -13.02 7.40 5.59
CA PRO A 137 -12.16 7.22 6.75
C PRO A 137 -12.67 7.94 8.00
N GLU A 138 -13.15 9.18 7.86
CA GLU A 138 -13.70 9.98 8.96
C GLU A 138 -15.04 9.43 9.47
N LEU A 139 -15.88 8.91 8.59
CA LEU A 139 -17.13 8.24 8.97
C LEU A 139 -16.85 6.99 9.79
N ILE A 140 -15.95 6.13 9.32
CA ILE A 140 -15.60 4.89 10.02
C ILE A 140 -14.95 5.21 11.37
N THR A 141 -13.98 6.12 11.41
CA THR A 141 -13.30 6.45 12.67
C THR A 141 -14.18 7.19 13.66
N SER A 142 -15.05 8.10 13.22
CA SER A 142 -15.99 8.77 14.13
C SER A 142 -17.04 7.80 14.70
N PHE A 143 -17.51 6.85 13.88
CA PHE A 143 -18.37 5.77 14.34
C PHE A 143 -17.66 4.91 15.39
N LEU A 144 -16.43 4.45 15.12
CA LEU A 144 -15.63 3.68 16.07
C LEU A 144 -15.37 4.44 17.38
N TYR A 145 -15.05 5.73 17.31
CA TYR A 145 -14.82 6.57 18.49
C TYR A 145 -16.07 6.67 19.38
N ARG A 146 -17.25 6.81 18.77
CA ARG A 146 -18.55 6.84 19.48
C ARG A 146 -18.91 5.49 20.08
N VAL A 147 -18.81 4.41 19.31
CA VAL A 147 -19.24 3.06 19.74
C VAL A 147 -18.33 2.47 20.81
N THR A 148 -17.03 2.73 20.74
CA THR A 148 -16.06 2.24 21.74
C THR A 148 -16.11 2.99 23.07
N GLY A 149 -16.90 4.07 23.17
CA GLY A 149 -16.93 4.92 24.37
C GLY A 149 -15.60 5.65 24.62
N SER A 150 -14.76 5.81 23.60
CA SER A 150 -13.42 6.40 23.71
C SER A 150 -13.44 7.87 24.13
N GLN A 151 -14.60 8.52 24.02
CA GLN A 151 -14.86 9.89 24.48
C GLN A 151 -14.41 10.17 25.92
N ASN A 152 -14.44 9.15 26.78
CA ASN A 152 -14.07 9.29 28.19
C ASN A 152 -12.59 8.97 28.48
N ARG A 153 -11.82 8.52 27.47
CA ARG A 153 -10.45 7.99 27.66
C ARG A 153 -9.40 8.71 26.83
N VAL A 154 -9.73 9.13 25.62
CA VAL A 154 -8.77 9.63 24.64
C VAL A 154 -9.37 10.83 23.92
N GLU A 155 -8.57 11.88 23.73
CA GLU A 155 -8.97 13.04 22.94
C GLU A 155 -9.26 12.64 21.48
N PRO A 156 -10.23 13.29 20.81
CA PRO A 156 -10.60 12.96 19.43
C PRO A 156 -9.42 12.96 18.45
N VAL A 157 -8.52 13.95 18.59
CA VAL A 157 -7.37 14.09 17.69
C VAL A 157 -6.38 12.94 17.87
N SER A 158 -6.11 12.56 19.12
CA SER A 158 -5.21 11.45 19.46
C SER A 158 -5.78 10.12 19.00
N PHE A 159 -7.10 9.92 19.09
CA PHE A 159 -7.76 8.74 18.54
C PHE A 159 -7.69 8.70 17.00
N TYR A 160 -7.89 9.84 16.33
CA TYR A 160 -7.79 9.94 14.88
C TYR A 160 -6.37 9.61 14.38
N LEU A 161 -5.35 10.27 14.94
CA LEU A 161 -3.94 10.01 14.61
C LEU A 161 -3.52 8.58 14.95
N GLY A 162 -3.90 8.10 16.15
CA GLY A 162 -3.62 6.74 16.59
C GLY A 162 -4.24 5.68 15.68
N SER A 163 -5.42 5.95 15.10
CA SER A 163 -6.05 5.07 14.11
C SER A 163 -5.21 4.95 12.84
N VAL A 164 -4.69 6.09 12.32
CA VAL A 164 -3.80 6.07 11.15
C VAL A 164 -2.50 5.34 11.45
N PHE A 165 -1.85 5.64 12.58
CA PHE A 165 -0.60 4.95 12.96
C PHE A 165 -0.81 3.45 13.18
N GLY A 166 -1.95 3.06 13.77
CA GLY A 166 -2.33 1.65 13.92
C GLY A 166 -2.52 0.96 12.56
N LEU A 167 -3.13 1.63 11.58
CA LEU A 167 -3.22 1.10 10.22
C LEU A 167 -1.84 0.97 9.55
N GLN A 168 -0.89 1.87 9.84
CA GLN A 168 0.49 1.73 9.37
C GLN A 168 1.20 0.51 9.98
N ALA A 169 0.90 0.14 11.23
CA ALA A 169 1.37 -1.13 11.80
C ALA A 169 0.86 -2.34 11.00
N VAL A 170 -0.41 -2.31 10.55
CA VAL A 170 -1.01 -3.35 9.71
C VAL A 170 -0.30 -3.42 8.36
N CYS A 171 -0.02 -2.28 7.73
CA CYS A 171 0.72 -2.20 6.47
C CYS A 171 2.08 -2.89 6.56
N VAL A 172 2.90 -2.51 7.54
CA VAL A 172 4.24 -3.07 7.76
C VAL A 172 4.18 -4.57 8.08
N SER A 173 3.21 -4.99 8.89
CA SER A 173 2.97 -6.41 9.20
C SER A 173 2.61 -7.21 7.94
N ALA A 174 1.80 -6.65 7.04
CA ALA A 174 1.43 -7.30 5.79
C ALA A 174 2.63 -7.44 4.83
N LEU A 175 3.48 -6.41 4.73
CA LEU A 175 4.72 -6.48 3.94
C LEU A 175 5.68 -7.55 4.50
N PHE A 176 5.79 -7.63 5.83
CA PHE A 176 6.55 -8.68 6.51
C PHE A 176 6.03 -10.07 6.13
N VAL A 177 4.71 -10.29 6.28
CA VAL A 177 4.07 -11.58 5.99
C VAL A 177 4.21 -11.94 4.51
N CYS A 178 4.09 -10.98 3.59
CA CYS A 178 4.27 -11.22 2.15
C CYS A 178 5.70 -11.69 1.84
N SER A 179 6.73 -10.99 2.34
CA SER A 179 8.13 -11.38 2.14
C SER A 179 8.46 -12.74 2.77
N TRP A 180 7.91 -13.00 3.96
CA TRP A 180 8.04 -14.29 4.63
C TRP A 180 7.37 -15.42 3.86
N ALA A 181 6.14 -15.21 3.35
CA ALA A 181 5.41 -16.19 2.57
C ALA A 181 6.16 -16.58 1.27
N LEU A 182 6.83 -15.63 0.63
CA LEU A 182 7.61 -15.89 -0.59
C LEU A 182 8.95 -16.59 -0.32
N SER A 183 9.66 -16.21 0.74
CA SER A 183 11.01 -16.72 1.02
C SER A 183 11.03 -17.98 1.91
N GLY A 184 9.96 -18.23 2.65
CA GLY A 184 9.90 -19.27 3.68
C GLY A 184 10.62 -18.92 4.99
N THR A 185 11.21 -17.72 5.11
CA THR A 185 11.96 -17.29 6.31
C THR A 185 11.45 -15.97 6.90
N CYS A 186 11.35 -15.89 8.23
CA CYS A 186 10.93 -14.65 8.90
C CYS A 186 11.99 -13.54 8.81
N VAL A 187 13.25 -13.90 8.53
CA VAL A 187 14.36 -12.96 8.32
C VAL A 187 14.08 -12.04 7.13
N ALA A 188 13.43 -12.55 6.07
CA ALA A 188 12.98 -11.74 4.94
C ALA A 188 12.00 -10.65 5.38
N GLY A 189 11.05 -11.00 6.24
CA GLY A 189 10.11 -10.04 6.81
C GLY A 189 10.84 -8.94 7.60
N MET A 190 11.78 -9.29 8.48
CA MET A 190 12.54 -8.31 9.26
C MET A 190 13.35 -7.37 8.37
N LEU A 191 13.99 -7.92 7.33
CA LEU A 191 14.78 -7.13 6.38
C LEU A 191 13.89 -6.19 5.54
N ALA A 192 12.72 -6.65 5.11
CA ALA A 192 11.73 -5.83 4.40
C ALA A 192 11.29 -4.63 5.26
N VAL A 193 10.97 -4.87 6.53
CA VAL A 193 10.59 -3.81 7.48
C VAL A 193 11.75 -2.84 7.72
N SER A 194 12.97 -3.35 7.87
CA SER A 194 14.16 -2.51 8.09
C SER A 194 14.38 -1.55 6.93
N TRP A 195 14.34 -2.04 5.68
CA TRP A 195 14.45 -1.17 4.50
C TRP A 195 13.27 -0.20 4.36
N PHE A 196 12.06 -0.63 4.70
CA PHE A 196 10.88 0.25 4.69
C PHE A 196 11.04 1.41 5.67
N VAL A 197 11.48 1.16 6.91
CA VAL A 197 11.68 2.20 7.94
C VAL A 197 12.80 3.15 7.55
N ILE A 198 13.90 2.64 6.99
CA ILE A 198 15.03 3.50 6.57
C ILE A 198 14.63 4.39 5.39
N ASN A 199 13.87 3.86 4.42
CA ASN A 199 13.41 4.60 3.25
C ASN A 199 11.99 5.18 3.43
N ARG A 200 11.57 5.41 4.69
CA ARG A 200 10.20 5.85 5.04
C ARG A 200 9.75 7.12 4.32
N GLN A 201 10.67 8.02 4.00
CA GLN A 201 10.39 9.27 3.26
C GLN A 201 9.83 9.02 1.86
N ASP A 202 10.26 7.92 1.23
CA ASP A 202 9.81 7.51 -0.10
C ASP A 202 8.82 6.34 -0.04
N ALA A 203 8.74 5.64 1.10
CA ALA A 203 7.87 4.47 1.31
C ALA A 203 6.53 4.79 1.98
N SER A 204 6.38 5.95 2.62
CA SER A 204 5.17 6.36 3.33
C SER A 204 4.88 7.85 3.13
N ARG A 205 3.60 8.21 3.10
CA ARG A 205 3.15 9.62 3.05
C ARG A 205 2.75 10.18 4.40
N VAL A 206 2.88 9.40 5.48
CA VAL A 206 2.43 9.81 6.82
C VAL A 206 3.13 11.09 7.28
N GLU A 207 4.41 11.26 6.95
CA GLU A 207 5.17 12.47 7.29
C GLU A 207 4.75 13.71 6.48
N GLN A 208 4.19 13.50 5.28
CA GLN A 208 3.69 14.58 4.41
C GLN A 208 2.30 15.05 4.83
N GLY A 209 1.55 14.21 5.54
CA GLY A 209 0.24 14.53 6.09
C GLY A 209 -0.45 13.27 6.58
N VAL A 210 -0.72 13.20 7.88
CA VAL A 210 -1.36 12.03 8.49
C VAL A 210 -2.76 11.76 7.90
N PRO A 211 -3.65 12.76 7.72
CA PRO A 211 -5.03 12.54 7.24
C PRO A 211 -5.18 12.16 5.75
N LEU A 212 -4.08 12.02 5.01
CA LEU A 212 -4.10 11.69 3.58
C LEU A 212 -4.76 10.32 3.32
N ARG A 213 -5.56 10.23 2.25
CA ARG A 213 -6.37 9.04 1.90
C ARG A 213 -5.53 7.78 1.67
N GLU A 214 -4.35 7.97 1.11
CA GLU A 214 -3.35 6.95 0.88
C GLU A 214 -2.95 6.26 2.19
N ASN A 215 -2.78 7.02 3.28
CA ASN A 215 -2.38 6.45 4.57
C ASN A 215 -3.47 5.56 5.18
N TRP A 216 -4.74 5.79 4.83
CA TRP A 216 -5.86 4.93 5.21
C TRP A 216 -5.98 3.70 4.33
N ALA A 217 -5.75 3.84 3.02
CA ALA A 217 -6.03 2.80 2.04
C ALA A 217 -4.87 1.82 1.79
N LEU A 218 -3.62 2.30 1.73
CA LEU A 218 -2.43 1.47 1.47
C LEU A 218 -2.28 0.26 2.39
N PRO A 219 -2.59 0.33 3.70
CA PRO A 219 -2.58 -0.83 4.58
C PRO A 219 -3.45 -1.99 4.08
N PHE A 220 -4.64 -1.68 3.55
CA PHE A 220 -5.52 -2.68 2.95
C PHE A 220 -4.93 -3.23 1.66
N PHE A 221 -4.31 -2.40 0.83
CA PHE A 221 -3.59 -2.88 -0.37
C PHE A 221 -2.44 -3.83 -0.01
N SER A 222 -1.65 -3.53 1.02
CA SER A 222 -0.57 -4.43 1.46
C SER A 222 -1.11 -5.77 1.98
N CYS A 223 -2.19 -5.75 2.78
CA CYS A 223 -2.88 -6.97 3.20
C CYS A 223 -3.45 -7.76 2.02
N GLN A 224 -4.02 -7.06 1.04
CA GLN A 224 -4.57 -7.62 -0.18
C GLN A 224 -3.48 -8.35 -0.99
N VAL A 225 -2.32 -7.71 -1.18
CA VAL A 225 -1.18 -8.29 -1.88
C VAL A 225 -0.66 -9.52 -1.13
N ALA A 226 -0.52 -9.45 0.20
CA ALA A 226 -0.08 -10.60 1.01
C ALA A 226 -1.07 -11.78 0.92
N ALA A 227 -2.37 -11.50 0.94
CA ALA A 227 -3.41 -12.52 0.78
C ALA A 227 -3.39 -13.15 -0.62
N LEU A 228 -3.18 -12.35 -1.67
CA LEU A 228 -3.01 -12.83 -3.03
C LEU A 228 -1.75 -13.70 -3.17
N THR A 229 -0.64 -13.32 -2.55
CA THR A 229 0.58 -14.13 -2.50
C THR A 229 0.31 -15.50 -1.86
N GLY A 230 -0.44 -15.52 -0.77
CA GLY A 230 -0.89 -16.75 -0.11
C GLY A 230 -1.77 -17.61 -1.03
N PHE A 231 -2.70 -16.98 -1.73
CA PHE A 231 -3.62 -17.65 -2.67
C PHE A 231 -2.89 -18.24 -3.90
N LEU A 232 -1.90 -17.53 -4.44
CA LEU A 232 -1.09 -18.01 -5.58
C LEU A 232 -0.05 -19.06 -5.20
N SER A 233 0.27 -19.17 -3.90
CA SER A 233 1.25 -20.13 -3.39
C SER A 233 0.67 -21.55 -3.37
N ARG A 234 1.26 -22.46 -4.16
CA ARG A 234 0.80 -23.83 -4.47
C ARG A 234 0.73 -24.83 -3.28
N SER A 235 0.81 -24.36 -2.03
CA SER A 235 0.95 -25.18 -0.81
C SER A 235 -0.17 -25.00 0.21
N THR A 236 -1.18 -24.17 -0.06
CA THR A 236 -2.25 -23.88 0.89
C THR A 236 -3.34 -24.95 0.88
N GLY A 237 -3.75 -25.42 2.06
CA GLY A 237 -4.95 -26.26 2.19
C GLY A 237 -6.24 -25.45 1.96
N SER A 238 -7.34 -26.14 1.67
CA SER A 238 -8.65 -25.53 1.33
C SER A 238 -9.13 -24.47 2.34
N VAL A 239 -8.86 -24.65 3.64
CA VAL A 239 -9.21 -23.66 4.68
C VAL A 239 -8.35 -22.40 4.59
N SER A 240 -7.06 -22.55 4.33
CA SER A 240 -6.12 -21.42 4.19
C SER A 240 -6.45 -20.62 2.92
N GLU A 241 -6.81 -21.29 1.84
CA GLU A 241 -7.22 -20.67 0.59
C GLU A 241 -8.50 -19.86 0.77
N MET A 242 -9.51 -20.41 1.46
CA MET A 242 -10.73 -19.70 1.84
C MET A 242 -10.42 -18.44 2.67
N PHE A 243 -9.53 -18.54 3.66
CA PHE A 243 -9.13 -17.39 4.48
C PHE A 243 -8.41 -16.32 3.67
N CYS A 244 -7.47 -16.71 2.79
CA CYS A 244 -6.81 -15.80 1.86
C CYS A 244 -7.82 -15.10 0.94
N TYR A 245 -8.78 -15.83 0.39
CA TYR A 245 -9.84 -15.26 -0.46
C TYR A 245 -10.72 -14.25 0.29
N LEU A 246 -11.10 -14.55 1.54
CA LEU A 246 -11.90 -13.63 2.36
C LEU A 246 -11.12 -12.35 2.69
N ILE A 247 -9.85 -12.47 3.08
CA ILE A 247 -8.99 -11.29 3.30
C ILE A 247 -8.82 -10.49 2.01
N LEU A 248 -8.54 -11.17 0.89
CA LEU A 248 -8.39 -10.55 -0.42
C LEU A 248 -9.63 -9.73 -0.78
N SER A 249 -10.83 -10.30 -0.63
CA SER A 249 -12.08 -9.62 -0.93
C SER A 249 -12.34 -8.44 0.03
N ALA A 250 -12.22 -8.64 1.34
CA ALA A 250 -12.44 -7.58 2.33
C ALA A 250 -11.46 -6.41 2.18
N CYS A 251 -10.18 -6.71 1.91
CA CYS A 251 -9.16 -5.69 1.70
C CYS A 251 -9.33 -4.99 0.35
N SER A 252 -9.72 -5.69 -0.72
CA SER A 252 -10.02 -5.06 -2.01
C SER A 252 -11.21 -4.10 -1.92
N PHE A 253 -12.28 -4.52 -1.23
CA PHE A 253 -13.42 -3.64 -0.93
C PHE A 253 -12.99 -2.40 -0.14
N SER A 254 -12.24 -2.59 0.95
CA SER A 254 -11.80 -1.47 1.81
C SER A 254 -10.86 -0.52 1.07
N PHE A 255 -9.95 -1.05 0.26
CA PHE A 255 -9.03 -0.25 -0.55
C PHE A 255 -9.77 0.63 -1.56
N LEU A 256 -10.77 0.08 -2.26
CA LEU A 256 -11.59 0.81 -3.22
C LEU A 256 -12.53 1.82 -2.53
N LEU A 257 -13.03 1.51 -1.33
CA LEU A 257 -13.91 2.40 -0.58
C LEU A 257 -13.17 3.63 -0.06
N LEU A 258 -11.96 3.45 0.48
CA LEU A 258 -11.21 4.49 1.19
C LEU A 258 -10.42 5.42 0.27
N TRP A 259 -10.19 5.03 -1.00
CA TRP A 259 -9.38 5.81 -1.92
C TRP A 259 -9.92 5.81 -3.34
N GLU A 260 -10.12 7.02 -3.87
CA GLU A 260 -10.70 7.26 -5.20
C GLU A 260 -9.89 6.61 -6.33
N LEU A 261 -8.56 6.61 -6.22
CA LEU A 261 -7.65 6.07 -7.23
C LEU A 261 -7.42 4.56 -7.11
N GLY A 262 -8.00 3.89 -6.10
CA GLY A 262 -7.72 2.48 -5.82
C GLY A 262 -8.02 1.54 -6.99
N HIS A 263 -9.03 1.87 -7.81
CA HIS A 263 -9.42 1.06 -8.96
C HIS A 263 -8.36 1.03 -10.07
N TYR A 264 -7.54 2.07 -10.23
CA TYR A 264 -6.43 2.07 -11.20
C TYR A 264 -5.31 1.10 -10.79
N PHE A 265 -5.01 1.01 -9.50
CA PHE A 265 -3.97 0.09 -9.01
C PHE A 265 -4.42 -1.37 -9.08
N LEU A 266 -5.68 -1.64 -8.74
CA LEU A 266 -6.25 -2.98 -8.96
C LEU A 266 -6.36 -3.32 -10.45
N PHE A 267 -6.50 -2.33 -11.34
CA PHE A 267 -6.41 -2.55 -12.79
C PHE A 267 -5.00 -3.00 -13.20
N VAL A 268 -3.94 -2.30 -12.76
CA VAL A 268 -2.55 -2.73 -13.02
C VAL A 268 -2.30 -4.15 -12.50
N GLN A 269 -2.77 -4.45 -11.29
CA GLN A 269 -2.69 -5.79 -10.71
C GLN A 269 -3.47 -6.83 -11.52
N SER A 270 -4.64 -6.48 -12.05
CA SER A 270 -5.45 -7.36 -12.90
C SER A 270 -4.76 -7.62 -14.24
N VAL A 271 -4.12 -6.62 -14.84
CA VAL A 271 -3.28 -6.81 -16.04
C VAL A 271 -2.14 -7.79 -15.77
N CYS A 272 -1.47 -7.69 -14.60
CA CYS A 272 -0.44 -8.67 -14.21
C CYS A 272 -0.99 -10.11 -14.18
N LEU A 273 -2.17 -10.29 -13.59
CA LEU A 273 -2.81 -11.59 -13.47
C LEU A 273 -3.27 -12.14 -14.83
N VAL A 274 -3.74 -11.27 -15.74
CA VAL A 274 -4.10 -11.65 -17.11
C VAL A 274 -2.86 -12.14 -17.87
N LEU A 275 -1.75 -11.42 -17.77
CA LEU A 275 -0.48 -11.82 -18.39
C LEU A 275 0.04 -13.18 -17.88
N LEU A 276 -0.34 -13.57 -16.66
CA LEU A 276 0.05 -14.85 -16.07
C LEU A 276 -0.90 -15.99 -16.37
N ASP A 277 -2.11 -15.72 -16.86
CA ASP A 277 -3.19 -16.70 -16.77
C ASP A 277 -3.08 -17.84 -17.80
N SER A 278 -2.30 -18.83 -17.39
CA SER A 278 -2.21 -20.18 -17.92
C SER A 278 -2.77 -21.22 -16.93
N LEU A 279 -3.38 -20.79 -15.80
CA LEU A 279 -3.64 -21.64 -14.63
C LEU A 279 -5.09 -21.62 -14.12
N GLY A 280 -5.97 -20.73 -14.60
CA GLY A 280 -7.38 -20.68 -14.21
C GLY A 280 -7.65 -20.15 -12.79
N LEU A 281 -6.61 -19.96 -11.96
CA LEU A 281 -6.71 -19.45 -10.59
C LEU A 281 -7.06 -17.95 -10.51
N ALA A 282 -6.85 -17.19 -11.59
CA ALA A 282 -7.16 -15.76 -11.56
C ALA A 282 -8.67 -15.46 -11.62
N ALA A 283 -9.49 -16.43 -12.04
CA ALA A 283 -10.95 -16.26 -12.12
C ALA A 283 -11.57 -15.91 -10.77
N ASP A 284 -11.09 -16.52 -9.69
CA ASP A 284 -11.59 -16.29 -8.33
C ASP A 284 -11.25 -14.88 -7.87
N VAL A 285 -10.01 -14.45 -8.15
CA VAL A 285 -9.55 -13.09 -7.85
C VAL A 285 -10.38 -12.04 -8.60
N TYR A 286 -10.69 -12.27 -9.88
CA TYR A 286 -11.54 -11.38 -10.67
C TYR A 286 -12.98 -11.31 -10.12
N ARG A 287 -13.53 -12.43 -9.64
CA ARG A 287 -14.83 -12.46 -8.96
C ARG A 287 -14.81 -11.63 -7.68
N ALA A 288 -13.73 -11.72 -6.90
CA ALA A 288 -13.56 -10.89 -5.70
C ALA A 288 -13.48 -9.39 -6.03
N TYR A 289 -12.78 -9.00 -7.11
CA TYR A 289 -12.68 -7.61 -7.55
C TYR A 289 -14.02 -7.08 -8.07
N LEU A 290 -14.72 -7.88 -8.89
CA LEU A 290 -16.04 -7.50 -9.40
C LEU A 290 -17.05 -7.33 -8.26
N GLY A 291 -17.08 -8.27 -7.32
CA GLY A 291 -17.93 -8.15 -6.13
C GLY A 291 -17.59 -6.91 -5.29
N SER A 292 -16.31 -6.62 -5.11
CA SER A 292 -15.85 -5.43 -4.39
C SER A 292 -16.27 -4.14 -5.10
N LEU A 293 -16.15 -4.06 -6.43
CA LEU A 293 -16.59 -2.91 -7.22
C LEU A 293 -18.10 -2.67 -7.11
N VAL A 294 -18.91 -3.72 -7.20
CA VAL A 294 -20.38 -3.60 -7.05
C VAL A 294 -20.72 -3.08 -5.65
N LEU A 295 -20.10 -3.64 -4.61
CA LEU A 295 -20.33 -3.20 -3.23
C LEU A 295 -19.90 -1.74 -3.01
N VAL A 296 -18.76 -1.32 -3.57
CA VAL A 296 -18.28 0.06 -3.46
C VAL A 296 -19.14 1.01 -4.28
N TYR A 297 -19.59 0.63 -5.47
CA TYR A 297 -20.52 1.43 -6.27
C TYR A 297 -21.82 1.73 -5.49
N LEU A 298 -22.36 0.74 -4.78
CA LEU A 298 -23.51 0.93 -3.91
C LEU A 298 -23.18 1.80 -2.69
N ALA A 299 -22.02 1.58 -2.06
CA ALA A 299 -21.58 2.32 -0.88
C ALA A 299 -21.22 3.79 -1.18
N GLN A 300 -20.79 4.10 -2.41
CA GLN A 300 -20.42 5.43 -2.87
C GLN A 300 -21.53 6.13 -3.65
N PHE A 301 -22.79 5.92 -3.27
CA PHE A 301 -23.94 6.63 -3.85
C PHE A 301 -24.05 6.51 -5.38
N GLN A 302 -23.70 5.35 -5.95
CA GLN A 302 -23.78 5.09 -7.39
C GLN A 302 -22.86 6.00 -8.22
N ASN A 303 -21.67 6.30 -7.68
CA ASN A 303 -20.66 7.12 -8.35
C ASN A 303 -20.34 6.61 -9.76
N ALA A 304 -20.67 7.42 -10.77
CA ALA A 304 -20.51 7.09 -12.19
C ALA A 304 -19.04 6.85 -12.60
N SER A 305 -18.07 7.41 -11.88
CA SER A 305 -16.63 7.20 -12.17
C SER A 305 -16.22 5.73 -12.08
N LEU A 306 -16.86 4.95 -11.21
CA LEU A 306 -16.58 3.51 -11.08
C LEU A 306 -17.12 2.69 -12.27
N LEU A 307 -18.23 3.14 -12.88
CA LEU A 307 -18.79 2.51 -14.09
C LEU A 307 -17.88 2.72 -15.31
N GLY A 308 -17.21 3.87 -15.38
CA GLY A 308 -16.21 4.17 -16.41
C GLY A 308 -14.80 3.64 -16.10
N SER A 309 -14.62 2.91 -14.98
CA SER A 309 -13.28 2.52 -14.53
C SER A 309 -12.64 1.47 -15.45
N PRO A 310 -11.33 1.58 -15.76
CA PRO A 310 -10.63 0.61 -16.60
C PRO A 310 -10.61 -0.80 -15.97
N LEU A 311 -10.69 -0.89 -14.64
CA LEU A 311 -10.82 -2.16 -13.92
C LEU A 311 -12.14 -2.86 -14.29
N LEU A 312 -13.27 -2.16 -14.23
CA LEU A 312 -14.56 -2.75 -14.57
C LEU A 312 -14.59 -3.18 -16.03
N SER A 313 -14.09 -2.35 -16.95
CA SER A 313 -13.99 -2.67 -18.37
C SER A 313 -13.17 -3.93 -18.63
N LEU A 314 -12.02 -4.07 -17.96
CA LEU A 314 -11.19 -5.28 -18.06
C LEU A 314 -11.93 -6.50 -17.50
N LEU A 315 -12.55 -6.40 -16.33
CA LEU A 315 -13.25 -7.51 -15.69
C LEU A 315 -14.45 -7.99 -16.52
N ILE A 316 -15.25 -7.07 -17.07
CA ILE A 316 -16.36 -7.39 -17.97
C ILE A 316 -15.82 -8.05 -19.25
N GLY A 317 -14.75 -7.51 -19.84
CA GLY A 317 -14.13 -8.07 -21.05
C GLY A 317 -13.57 -9.49 -20.87
N LEU A 318 -13.14 -9.84 -19.65
CA LEU A 318 -12.63 -11.17 -19.32
C LEU A 318 -13.72 -12.25 -19.27
N VAL A 319 -14.97 -11.91 -18.94
CA VAL A 319 -16.08 -12.87 -18.84
C VAL A 319 -16.38 -13.57 -20.19
N PRO A 320 -16.65 -12.85 -21.30
CA PRO A 320 -16.85 -13.48 -22.60
C PRO A 320 -15.55 -14.08 -23.15
N ALA A 321 -14.39 -13.45 -22.92
CA ALA A 321 -13.10 -14.00 -23.37
C ALA A 321 -12.86 -15.42 -22.80
N ARG A 322 -13.27 -15.68 -21.56
CA ARG A 322 -13.19 -17.03 -20.96
C ARG A 322 -14.24 -18.00 -21.48
N TYR A 323 -15.43 -17.49 -21.81
CA TYR A 323 -16.47 -18.29 -22.42
C TYR A 323 -16.07 -18.77 -23.83
N PHE A 324 -15.37 -17.91 -24.59
CA PHE A 324 -14.91 -18.22 -25.95
C PHE A 324 -13.52 -18.88 -26.02
N GLN A 325 -12.72 -18.87 -24.94
CA GLN A 325 -11.40 -19.52 -24.88
C GLN A 325 -11.42 -21.07 -24.92
N VAL A 326 -12.55 -21.70 -25.26
CA VAL A 326 -12.64 -23.14 -25.55
C VAL A 326 -12.20 -23.49 -26.99
N GLU A 327 -12.00 -22.52 -27.88
CA GLU A 327 -11.37 -22.73 -29.20
C GLU A 327 -10.25 -21.67 -29.45
N LEU A 328 -9.14 -22.09 -30.09
CA LEU A 328 -7.77 -21.54 -30.02
C LEU A 328 -7.52 -20.03 -30.37
N ALA A 329 -6.52 -19.47 -29.67
CA ALA A 329 -5.52 -18.40 -30.02
C ALA A 329 -5.93 -16.90 -30.05
N PRO A 330 -4.97 -15.96 -30.23
CA PRO A 330 -3.90 -15.43 -29.35
C PRO A 330 -4.40 -14.20 -28.51
N PRO A 331 -3.58 -13.48 -27.67
CA PRO A 331 -4.14 -12.46 -26.77
C PRO A 331 -4.65 -11.23 -27.55
N PRO A 332 -5.85 -10.71 -27.24
CA PRO A 332 -6.35 -9.49 -27.87
C PRO A 332 -5.57 -8.28 -27.34
N THR A 333 -5.15 -7.41 -28.27
CA THR A 333 -4.63 -6.08 -28.00
C THR A 333 -5.74 -5.25 -27.34
N LEU A 334 -5.67 -5.09 -26.02
CA LEU A 334 -6.63 -4.35 -25.22
C LEU A 334 -6.27 -2.86 -25.21
N LEU A 335 -6.92 -2.08 -26.08
CA LEU A 335 -7.09 -0.64 -25.86
C LEU A 335 -8.47 -0.42 -25.23
N PRO A 336 -8.59 0.27 -24.08
CA PRO A 336 -9.89 0.51 -23.44
C PRO A 336 -10.72 1.52 -24.24
N ALA A 337 -12.01 1.21 -24.42
CA ALA A 337 -12.99 2.07 -25.07
C ALA A 337 -13.66 3.06 -24.09
N SER A 338 -13.74 4.31 -24.55
CA SER A 338 -14.75 5.36 -24.29
C SER A 338 -15.05 5.86 -22.87
N GLY A 339 -14.14 5.72 -21.90
CA GLY A 339 -14.24 6.42 -20.60
C GLY A 339 -12.91 6.97 -20.07
N ALA A 340 -11.82 6.78 -20.83
CA ALA A 340 -10.44 7.05 -20.41
C ALA A 340 -9.89 8.38 -20.98
N ASP A 341 -10.71 9.22 -21.58
CA ASP A 341 -10.25 10.33 -22.43
C ASP A 341 -9.23 11.22 -21.73
N PHE A 342 -9.49 11.64 -20.49
CA PHE A 342 -8.57 12.52 -19.76
C PHE A 342 -7.29 11.83 -19.27
N THR A 343 -7.38 10.59 -18.75
CA THR A 343 -6.21 9.87 -18.24
C THR A 343 -5.29 9.42 -19.37
N LEU A 344 -5.88 9.00 -20.49
CA LEU A 344 -5.17 8.64 -21.71
C LEU A 344 -4.53 9.87 -22.33
N GLN A 345 -5.24 10.99 -22.46
CA GLN A 345 -4.69 12.26 -22.94
C GLN A 345 -3.54 12.76 -22.06
N LEU A 346 -3.66 12.67 -20.74
CA LEU A 346 -2.58 13.04 -19.83
C LEU A 346 -1.35 12.14 -20.01
N LEU A 347 -1.54 10.84 -20.21
CA LEU A 347 -0.45 9.90 -20.47
C LEU A 347 0.19 10.13 -21.84
N GLU A 348 -0.60 10.37 -22.88
CA GLU A 348 -0.12 10.70 -24.23
C GLU A 348 0.65 12.02 -24.24
N ALA A 349 0.14 13.06 -23.58
CA ALA A 349 0.82 14.33 -23.42
C ALA A 349 2.13 14.17 -22.65
N LYS A 350 2.13 13.37 -21.58
CA LYS A 350 3.33 13.08 -20.78
C LYS A 350 4.40 12.30 -21.55
N LEU A 351 3.98 11.37 -22.42
CA LEU A 351 4.88 10.60 -23.28
C LEU A 351 5.28 11.37 -24.55
N GLY A 352 4.78 12.59 -24.75
CA GLY A 352 5.06 13.41 -25.94
C GLY A 352 4.39 12.88 -27.22
N LEU A 353 3.39 12.01 -27.09
CA LEU A 353 2.65 11.41 -28.20
C LEU A 353 1.52 12.33 -28.71
N ASN A 354 1.08 13.30 -27.92
CA ASN A 354 0.06 14.27 -28.28
C ASN A 354 0.61 15.71 -28.18
N SER A 355 0.66 16.42 -29.30
CA SER A 355 1.22 17.78 -29.41
C SER A 355 0.21 18.89 -29.07
N THR A 356 -1.07 18.56 -28.88
CA THR A 356 -2.13 19.50 -28.50
C THR A 356 -2.55 19.25 -27.05
N ALA A 357 -1.66 19.49 -26.10
CA ALA A 357 -2.01 19.49 -24.69
C ALA A 357 -2.69 20.82 -24.32
N ASP A 358 -3.94 20.77 -23.88
CA ASP A 358 -4.67 21.95 -23.40
C ASP A 358 -3.99 22.55 -22.16
N PHE A 359 -4.32 23.81 -21.84
CA PHE A 359 -3.75 24.53 -20.69
C PHE A 359 -3.87 23.72 -19.39
N VAL A 360 -5.00 23.05 -19.15
CA VAL A 360 -5.23 22.22 -17.96
C VAL A 360 -4.25 21.06 -17.90
N THR A 361 -4.03 20.38 -19.03
CA THR A 361 -3.07 19.26 -19.13
C THR A 361 -1.65 19.75 -18.88
N ASN A 362 -1.24 20.86 -19.48
CA ASN A 362 0.09 21.45 -19.24
C ASN A 362 0.28 21.93 -17.80
N PHE A 363 -0.76 22.53 -17.21
CA PHE A 363 -0.74 22.94 -15.79
C PHE A 363 -0.57 21.73 -14.87
N LEU A 364 -1.25 20.62 -15.14
CA LEU A 364 -1.10 19.39 -14.37
C LEU A 364 0.27 18.74 -14.55
N LEU A 365 0.84 18.75 -15.76
CA LEU A 365 2.21 18.26 -15.99
C LEU A 365 3.26 19.06 -15.19
N CYS A 366 2.97 20.33 -14.87
CA CYS A 366 3.82 21.14 -13.99
C CYS A 366 3.71 20.76 -12.51
N GLN A 367 2.69 20.03 -12.09
CA GLN A 367 2.51 19.61 -10.70
C GLN A 367 3.59 18.59 -10.29
N GLU A 368 4.20 18.78 -9.11
CA GLU A 368 5.32 17.96 -8.65
C GLU A 368 5.02 16.46 -8.64
N ALA A 369 3.82 16.07 -8.21
CA ALA A 369 3.38 14.67 -8.18
C ALA A 369 3.31 14.03 -9.58
N LEU A 370 3.14 14.82 -10.63
CA LEU A 370 3.04 14.35 -12.01
C LEU A 370 4.36 14.50 -12.78
N ARG A 371 5.45 14.96 -12.15
CA ARG A 371 6.80 14.95 -12.75
C ARG A 371 7.44 13.59 -12.63
N ALA A 372 8.51 13.34 -13.39
CA ALA A 372 9.36 12.17 -13.17
C ALA A 372 10.13 12.34 -11.84
N PRO A 373 10.45 11.24 -11.13
CA PRO A 373 11.18 11.30 -9.88
C PRO A 373 12.60 11.85 -10.09
N GLY A 374 13.06 12.64 -9.13
CA GLY A 374 14.42 13.18 -9.13
C GLY A 374 15.48 12.09 -8.94
N GLN A 375 16.72 12.39 -9.34
CA GLN A 375 17.87 11.49 -9.13
C GLN A 375 18.11 11.18 -7.65
N ASP A 376 17.67 12.06 -6.75
CA ASP A 376 17.78 11.91 -5.30
C ASP A 376 17.09 10.64 -4.78
N LEU A 377 15.98 10.22 -5.41
CA LEU A 377 15.30 8.97 -5.05
C LEU A 377 16.24 7.78 -5.23
N PHE A 378 16.84 7.64 -6.40
CA PHE A 378 17.74 6.53 -6.71
C PHE A 378 19.02 6.58 -5.88
N LEU A 379 19.52 7.78 -5.59
CA LEU A 379 20.69 7.99 -4.74
C LEU A 379 20.41 7.52 -3.30
N ARG A 380 19.27 7.91 -2.70
CA ARG A 380 18.86 7.44 -1.37
C ARG A 380 18.69 5.92 -1.33
N LEU A 381 17.99 5.34 -2.31
CA LEU A 381 17.79 3.89 -2.38
C LEU A 381 19.12 3.12 -2.59
N THR A 382 20.11 3.74 -3.23
CA THR A 382 21.45 3.15 -3.40
C THR A 382 22.26 3.22 -2.12
N GLN A 383 22.21 4.35 -1.40
CA GLN A 383 22.88 4.52 -0.10
C GLN A 383 22.39 3.51 0.94
N THR A 384 21.10 3.14 0.91
CA THR A 384 20.53 2.12 1.81
C THR A 384 20.78 0.70 1.34
N SER A 385 21.61 0.51 0.29
CA SER A 385 21.86 -0.75 -0.43
C SER A 385 20.64 -1.40 -1.09
N LEU A 386 19.45 -0.83 -0.94
CA LEU A 386 18.20 -1.41 -1.43
C LEU A 386 18.17 -1.51 -2.96
N LEU A 387 18.52 -0.44 -3.69
CA LEU A 387 18.47 -0.42 -5.15
C LEU A 387 19.45 -1.43 -5.80
N PRO A 388 20.73 -1.53 -5.38
CA PRO A 388 21.64 -2.56 -5.90
C PRO A 388 21.13 -3.99 -5.72
N PHE A 389 20.64 -4.33 -4.53
CA PHE A 389 20.07 -5.67 -4.27
C PHE A 389 18.77 -5.88 -5.02
N TYR A 390 17.93 -4.85 -5.18
CA TYR A 390 16.72 -4.92 -5.99
C TYR A 390 17.05 -5.25 -7.44
N VAL A 391 18.01 -4.56 -8.06
CA VAL A 391 18.43 -4.83 -9.44
C VAL A 391 18.98 -6.25 -9.56
N LEU A 392 19.77 -6.72 -8.60
CA LEU A 392 20.26 -8.11 -8.58
C LEU A 392 19.11 -9.13 -8.51
N VAL A 393 18.19 -8.97 -7.58
CA VAL A 393 17.04 -9.88 -7.43
C VAL A 393 16.15 -9.84 -8.66
N LEU A 394 15.85 -8.64 -9.17
CA LEU A 394 15.01 -8.42 -10.34
C LEU A 394 15.61 -9.08 -11.59
N THR A 395 16.91 -8.91 -11.83
CA THR A 395 17.60 -9.51 -12.98
C THR A 395 17.61 -11.03 -12.91
N VAL A 396 17.88 -11.62 -11.74
CA VAL A 396 17.83 -13.09 -11.55
C VAL A 396 16.40 -13.62 -11.77
N CYS A 397 15.39 -12.97 -11.19
CA CYS A 397 13.99 -13.37 -11.38
C CYS A 397 13.55 -13.22 -12.85
N LEU A 398 13.92 -12.13 -13.51
CA LEU A 398 13.58 -11.87 -14.91
C LEU A 398 14.21 -12.90 -15.85
N LEU A 399 15.51 -13.16 -15.71
CA LEU A 399 16.21 -14.17 -16.51
C LEU A 399 15.66 -15.57 -16.25
N SER A 400 15.30 -15.90 -15.01
CA SER A 400 14.68 -17.18 -14.67
C SER A 400 13.28 -17.33 -15.28
N ALA A 401 12.46 -16.27 -15.25
CA ALA A 401 11.14 -16.26 -15.88
C ALA A 401 11.23 -16.35 -17.41
N LEU A 402 12.18 -15.64 -18.03
CA LEU A 402 12.43 -15.76 -19.48
C LEU A 402 12.88 -17.17 -19.87
N GLN A 403 13.74 -17.81 -19.08
CA GLN A 403 14.10 -19.22 -19.27
C GLN A 403 12.89 -20.15 -19.17
N ALA A 404 11.99 -19.90 -18.21
CA ALA A 404 10.75 -20.67 -18.06
C ALA A 404 9.83 -20.51 -19.29
N VAL A 405 9.63 -19.28 -19.77
CA VAL A 405 8.84 -19.00 -20.98
C VAL A 405 9.47 -19.67 -22.20
N PHE A 406 10.78 -19.54 -22.39
CA PHE A 406 11.48 -20.17 -23.51
C PHE A 406 11.34 -21.70 -23.51
N ARG A 407 11.41 -22.34 -22.35
CA ARG A 407 11.18 -23.79 -22.23
C ARG A 407 9.76 -24.20 -22.57
N ARG A 408 8.78 -23.40 -22.14
CA ARG A 408 7.36 -23.61 -22.50
C ARG A 408 7.15 -23.51 -24.01
N LEU A 409 7.72 -22.48 -24.64
CA LEU A 409 7.68 -22.31 -26.10
C LEU A 409 8.42 -23.43 -26.83
N SER A 410 9.46 -24.00 -26.22
CA SER A 410 10.20 -25.15 -26.75
C SER A 410 9.50 -26.50 -26.51
N GLY A 411 8.27 -26.52 -25.99
CA GLY A 411 7.45 -27.72 -25.83
C GLY A 411 7.83 -28.62 -24.64
N GLN A 412 8.65 -28.15 -23.69
CA GLN A 412 8.96 -28.94 -22.50
C GLN A 412 7.81 -28.93 -21.48
N PRO A 413 7.41 -30.08 -20.92
CA PRO A 413 6.32 -30.15 -19.95
C PRO A 413 6.68 -29.44 -18.63
N ILE A 414 5.70 -28.73 -18.07
CA ILE A 414 5.83 -28.06 -16.76
C ILE A 414 5.98 -29.13 -15.68
N SER A 415 7.05 -29.03 -14.87
CA SER A 415 7.21 -29.93 -13.72
C SER A 415 6.11 -29.65 -12.69
N SER A 416 5.40 -30.71 -12.25
CA SER A 416 4.28 -30.60 -11.31
C SER A 416 4.73 -30.31 -9.87
N SER A 417 6.00 -30.52 -9.55
CA SER A 417 6.61 -30.21 -8.25
C SER A 417 8.02 -29.66 -8.42
N LEU A 418 8.19 -28.36 -8.24
CA LEU A 418 9.51 -27.72 -8.18
C LEU A 418 10.19 -28.10 -6.87
N ARG A 419 11.35 -28.76 -6.93
CA ARG A 419 12.20 -28.98 -5.76
C ARG A 419 13.23 -27.85 -5.66
N LEU A 420 13.69 -27.56 -4.45
CA LEU A 420 14.78 -26.59 -4.21
C LEU A 420 16.03 -26.89 -5.07
N GLU A 421 16.29 -28.18 -5.30
CA GLU A 421 17.38 -28.65 -6.15
C GLU A 421 17.25 -28.23 -7.61
N ASP A 422 16.05 -27.89 -8.09
CA ASP A 422 15.80 -27.52 -9.48
C ASP A 422 16.28 -26.10 -9.80
N GLY A 423 16.30 -25.18 -8.83
CA GLY A 423 16.79 -23.81 -9.01
C GLY A 423 16.07 -23.09 -10.15
N ARG A 424 14.73 -23.05 -10.09
CA ARG A 424 13.84 -22.49 -11.13
C ARG A 424 12.82 -21.54 -10.50
N ILE A 425 13.31 -20.49 -9.86
CA ILE A 425 12.46 -19.56 -9.11
C ILE A 425 11.40 -18.87 -9.99
N GLY A 426 11.72 -18.58 -11.26
CA GLY A 426 10.80 -17.95 -12.21
C GLY A 426 9.65 -18.84 -12.70
N GLU A 427 9.65 -20.14 -12.39
CA GLU A 427 8.51 -21.03 -12.68
C GLU A 427 7.42 -20.96 -11.59
N GLN A 428 7.70 -20.31 -10.44
CA GLN A 428 6.72 -20.13 -9.36
C GLN A 428 5.72 -19.02 -9.71
N PRO A 429 4.39 -19.28 -9.65
CA PRO A 429 3.38 -18.31 -10.07
C PRO A 429 3.34 -17.05 -9.19
N ALA A 430 3.55 -17.20 -7.88
CA ALA A 430 3.63 -16.07 -6.96
C ALA A 430 4.81 -15.15 -7.31
N VAL A 431 6.00 -15.70 -7.57
CA VAL A 431 7.19 -14.91 -7.95
C VAL A 431 6.99 -14.23 -9.30
N ALA A 432 6.40 -14.91 -10.28
CA ALA A 432 6.09 -14.33 -11.58
C ALA A 432 5.10 -13.16 -11.48
N TYR A 433 4.09 -13.27 -10.59
CA TYR A 433 3.20 -12.17 -10.22
C TYR A 433 3.96 -10.98 -9.63
N HIS A 434 4.77 -11.21 -8.61
CA HIS A 434 5.50 -10.11 -7.98
C HIS A 434 6.51 -9.46 -8.94
N LEU A 435 7.13 -10.24 -9.83
CA LEU A 435 8.02 -9.75 -10.87
C LEU A 435 7.30 -8.81 -11.85
N LEU A 436 6.15 -9.22 -12.40
CA LEU A 436 5.38 -8.36 -13.32
C LEU A 436 4.86 -7.11 -12.62
N HIS A 437 4.35 -7.27 -11.39
CA HIS A 437 3.76 -6.18 -10.65
C HIS A 437 4.81 -5.13 -10.23
N THR A 438 6.00 -5.55 -9.77
CA THR A 438 7.09 -4.59 -9.45
C THR A 438 7.62 -3.87 -10.69
N LEU A 439 7.65 -4.53 -11.85
CA LEU A 439 8.05 -3.90 -13.12
C LEU A 439 7.05 -2.83 -13.55
N LEU A 440 5.75 -3.14 -13.51
CA LEU A 440 4.69 -2.18 -13.88
C LEU A 440 4.60 -1.00 -12.91
N LEU A 441 4.71 -1.24 -11.60
CA LEU A 441 4.79 -0.16 -10.59
C LEU A 441 6.08 0.65 -10.74
N GLY A 442 7.19 0.02 -11.12
CA GLY A 442 8.46 0.69 -11.39
C GLY A 442 8.36 1.62 -12.60
N ILE A 443 7.77 1.15 -13.70
CA ILE A 443 7.50 1.99 -14.89
C ILE A 443 6.60 3.17 -14.50
N LEU A 444 5.54 2.93 -13.73
CA LEU A 444 4.66 3.99 -13.26
C LEU A 444 5.42 5.02 -12.39
N THR A 445 6.35 4.57 -11.55
CA THR A 445 7.18 5.46 -10.73
C THR A 445 8.18 6.25 -11.55
N LEU A 446 8.78 5.66 -12.59
CA LEU A 446 9.65 6.39 -13.52
C LEU A 446 8.88 7.48 -14.27
N LEU A 447 7.57 7.27 -14.47
CA LEU A 447 6.71 8.29 -15.03
C LEU A 447 6.34 9.33 -13.96
N PHE A 448 5.78 8.94 -12.82
CA PHE A 448 5.16 9.83 -11.82
C PHE A 448 5.86 9.75 -10.45
N ASP A 449 6.44 10.86 -9.97
CA ASP A 449 7.04 10.97 -8.63
C ASP A 449 5.99 10.73 -7.52
N GLY A 450 4.75 11.16 -7.78
CA GLY A 450 3.59 10.98 -6.92
C GLY A 450 3.10 9.54 -6.75
N VAL A 451 3.79 8.52 -7.26
CA VAL A 451 3.49 7.11 -6.97
C VAL A 451 4.63 6.35 -6.30
N LYS A 452 5.76 7.01 -5.99
CA LYS A 452 6.93 6.32 -5.40
C LYS A 452 6.64 5.61 -4.07
N TYR A 453 5.66 6.09 -3.30
CA TYR A 453 5.21 5.47 -2.05
C TYR A 453 4.46 4.14 -2.25
N LEU A 454 4.06 3.79 -3.46
CA LEU A 454 3.51 2.47 -3.79
C LEU A 454 4.61 1.51 -4.22
N TRP A 455 5.59 1.99 -4.98
CA TRP A 455 6.69 1.17 -5.49
C TRP A 455 7.74 0.88 -4.42
N THR A 456 8.16 1.87 -3.63
CA THR A 456 9.24 1.70 -2.65
C THR A 456 8.95 0.61 -1.59
N PRO A 457 7.74 0.53 -0.98
CA PRO A 457 7.42 -0.57 -0.07
C PRO A 457 7.44 -1.94 -0.76
N TYR A 458 7.01 -1.98 -2.03
CA TYR A 458 7.03 -3.19 -2.84
C TYR A 458 8.46 -3.65 -3.13
N VAL A 459 9.35 -2.72 -3.48
CA VAL A 459 10.79 -2.95 -3.66
C VAL A 459 11.42 -3.49 -2.38
N CYS A 460 11.09 -2.92 -1.21
CA CYS A 460 11.57 -3.42 0.09
C CYS A 460 11.18 -4.89 0.31
N MET A 461 9.90 -5.21 0.10
CA MET A 461 9.36 -6.56 0.27
C MET A 461 9.96 -7.57 -0.72
N PHE A 462 9.99 -7.22 -2.00
CA PHE A 462 10.46 -8.11 -3.08
C PHE A 462 11.97 -8.34 -3.02
N THR A 463 12.75 -7.31 -2.71
CA THR A 463 14.21 -7.42 -2.54
C THR A 463 14.54 -8.30 -1.34
N ALA A 464 13.86 -8.10 -0.21
CA ALA A 464 14.08 -8.91 0.97
C ALA A 464 13.73 -10.38 0.75
N PHE A 465 12.66 -10.66 0.00
CA PHE A 465 12.33 -12.01 -0.44
C PHE A 465 13.50 -12.63 -1.21
N GLY A 466 14.01 -11.92 -2.23
CA GLY A 466 15.03 -12.47 -3.13
C GLY A 466 16.36 -12.76 -2.43
N VAL A 467 16.83 -11.84 -1.57
CA VAL A 467 18.09 -12.04 -0.83
C VAL A 467 17.97 -13.16 0.21
N CYS A 468 16.79 -13.36 0.77
CA CYS A 468 16.54 -14.40 1.78
C CYS A 468 16.03 -15.73 1.21
N SER A 469 15.81 -15.83 -0.11
CA SER A 469 15.25 -17.04 -0.74
C SER A 469 16.37 -18.02 -1.12
N PRO A 470 16.39 -19.25 -0.56
CA PRO A 470 17.36 -20.26 -0.96
C PRO A 470 17.17 -20.69 -2.42
N ASP A 471 15.95 -20.64 -2.96
CA ASP A 471 15.66 -20.94 -4.37
C ASP A 471 16.36 -19.96 -5.33
N LEU A 472 16.48 -18.68 -4.94
CA LEU A 472 17.15 -17.66 -5.75
C LEU A 472 18.65 -17.93 -5.80
N TRP A 473 19.27 -18.18 -4.64
CA TRP A 473 20.68 -18.55 -4.55
C TRP A 473 20.98 -19.85 -5.31
N MET A 474 20.11 -20.85 -5.24
CA MET A 474 20.22 -22.08 -6.03
C MET A 474 20.20 -21.81 -7.53
N THR A 475 19.28 -20.95 -7.99
CA THR A 475 19.19 -20.55 -9.41
C THR A 475 20.49 -19.89 -9.86
N LEU A 476 21.03 -18.98 -9.04
CA LEU A 476 22.27 -18.27 -9.33
C LEU A 476 23.50 -19.19 -9.35
N PHE A 477 23.64 -20.13 -8.40
CA PHE A 477 24.78 -21.06 -8.39
C PHE A 477 24.76 -22.04 -9.56
N LYS A 478 23.57 -22.43 -10.03
CA LYS A 478 23.45 -23.24 -11.25
C LYS A 478 23.97 -22.51 -12.47
N TRP A 479 23.66 -21.22 -12.60
CA TRP A 479 24.18 -20.40 -13.69
C TRP A 479 25.70 -20.21 -13.59
N LEU A 480 26.23 -20.01 -12.38
CA LEU A 480 27.67 -19.87 -12.14
C LEU A 480 28.47 -21.19 -12.17
N ARG A 481 27.79 -22.34 -12.32
CA ARG A 481 28.40 -23.69 -12.38
C ARG A 481 29.38 -23.99 -11.24
N LEU A 482 29.08 -23.52 -10.02
CA LEU A 482 29.92 -23.78 -8.84
C LEU A 482 29.89 -25.28 -8.47
N LYS A 483 31.04 -25.95 -8.54
CA LYS A 483 31.19 -27.40 -8.28
C LYS A 483 31.76 -27.77 -6.90
N SER A 484 32.19 -26.78 -6.10
CA SER A 484 33.07 -27.03 -4.94
C SER A 484 32.35 -27.40 -3.64
N VAL A 485 31.04 -27.16 -3.50
CA VAL A 485 30.26 -27.39 -2.26
C VAL A 485 28.87 -27.93 -2.63
N HIS A 486 28.23 -28.71 -1.74
CA HIS A 486 26.82 -29.08 -1.88
C HIS A 486 25.96 -27.81 -2.03
N PRO A 487 25.41 -27.52 -3.24
CA PRO A 487 24.86 -26.20 -3.57
C PRO A 487 23.65 -25.84 -2.71
N VAL A 488 22.89 -26.85 -2.26
CA VAL A 488 21.73 -26.70 -1.37
C VAL A 488 22.12 -26.22 0.03
N VAL A 489 23.23 -26.71 0.57
CA VAL A 489 23.71 -26.26 1.89
C VAL A 489 24.25 -24.83 1.77
N LEU A 490 24.98 -24.55 0.69
CA LEU A 490 25.50 -23.21 0.42
C LEU A 490 24.39 -22.18 0.23
N SER A 491 23.30 -22.52 -0.48
CA SER A 491 22.16 -21.61 -0.67
C SER A 491 21.43 -21.32 0.63
N LEU A 492 21.27 -22.31 1.50
CA LEU A 492 20.66 -22.13 2.83
C LEU A 492 21.53 -21.27 3.76
N ILE A 493 22.86 -21.46 3.70
CA ILE A 493 23.81 -20.64 4.48
C ILE A 493 23.77 -19.20 3.97
N LEU A 494 23.83 -18.96 2.66
CA LEU A 494 23.86 -17.61 2.11
C LEU A 494 22.51 -16.89 2.24
N SER A 495 21.39 -17.60 2.16
CA SER A 495 20.06 -17.05 2.40
C SER A 495 19.83 -16.61 3.84
N THR A 496 20.76 -16.89 4.76
CA THR A 496 20.72 -16.43 6.16
C THR A 496 21.90 -15.51 6.49
N ALA A 497 23.11 -15.81 6.02
CA ALA A 497 24.31 -15.02 6.25
C ALA A 497 24.26 -13.65 5.55
N VAL A 498 23.83 -13.59 4.29
CA VAL A 498 23.78 -12.31 3.55
C VAL A 498 22.75 -11.33 4.17
N PRO A 499 21.49 -11.74 4.44
CA PRO A 499 20.53 -10.87 5.12
C PRO A 499 20.98 -10.41 6.51
N THR A 500 21.66 -11.26 7.29
CA THR A 500 22.12 -10.90 8.64
C THR A 500 23.26 -9.87 8.60
N ILE A 501 24.20 -10.01 7.65
CA ILE A 501 25.25 -9.01 7.43
C ILE A 501 24.66 -7.67 6.98
N ILE A 502 23.71 -7.69 6.03
CA ILE A 502 23.01 -6.47 5.59
C ILE A 502 22.27 -5.85 6.78
N GLY A 503 21.48 -6.63 7.52
CA GLY A 503 20.72 -6.15 8.67
C GLY A 503 21.62 -5.52 9.75
N PHE A 504 22.75 -6.16 10.07
CA PHE A 504 23.73 -5.60 11.00
C PHE A 504 24.37 -4.31 10.49
N SER A 505 24.66 -4.22 9.19
CA SER A 505 25.24 -3.03 8.56
C SER A 505 24.27 -1.86 8.59
N LEU A 506 23.01 -2.11 8.22
CA LEU A 506 21.93 -1.12 8.28
C LEU A 506 21.69 -0.65 9.71
N TRP A 507 21.68 -1.57 10.68
CA TRP A 507 21.54 -1.23 12.09
C TRP A 507 22.69 -0.32 12.54
N ARG A 508 23.95 -0.68 12.26
CA ARG A 508 25.11 0.13 12.65
C ARG A 508 25.09 1.54 12.05
N GLU A 509 24.67 1.67 10.78
CA GLU A 509 24.72 2.96 10.08
C GLU A 509 23.51 3.85 10.37
N PHE A 510 22.29 3.31 10.30
CA PHE A 510 21.06 4.11 10.31
C PHE A 510 20.40 4.21 11.68
N TYR A 511 20.59 3.25 12.58
CA TYR A 511 20.06 3.34 13.95
C TYR A 511 20.50 4.62 14.68
N PRO A 512 21.80 5.00 14.71
CA PRO A 512 22.19 6.24 15.38
C PRO A 512 21.62 7.47 14.68
N ARG A 513 21.47 7.46 13.35
CA ARG A 513 20.89 8.58 12.59
C ARG A 513 19.41 8.77 12.92
N VAL A 514 18.64 7.69 12.94
CA VAL A 514 17.20 7.74 13.30
C VAL A 514 17.03 8.20 14.75
N LEU A 515 17.90 7.75 15.66
CA LEU A 515 17.85 8.17 17.06
C LEU A 515 18.26 9.64 17.25
N ALA A 516 19.26 10.12 16.50
CA ALA A 516 19.68 11.51 16.48
C ALA A 516 18.60 12.42 15.88
N GLU A 517 17.99 12.01 14.76
CA GLU A 517 16.84 12.72 14.17
C GLU A 517 15.70 12.84 15.19
N LEU A 518 15.37 11.74 15.89
CA LEU A 518 14.39 11.77 16.98
C LEU A 518 14.81 12.69 18.14
N ALA A 519 16.10 12.94 18.38
CA ALA A 519 16.58 13.82 19.44
C ALA A 519 16.59 15.30 19.03
N ASP A 520 16.95 15.59 17.77
CA ASP A 520 17.16 16.95 17.25
C ASP A 520 15.88 17.62 16.72
N LEU A 521 14.76 16.90 16.57
CA LEU A 521 13.47 17.45 16.11
C LEU A 521 12.80 18.44 17.09
N GLN A 522 13.54 19.03 18.01
CA GLN A 522 13.01 19.83 19.11
C GLN A 522 12.41 21.20 18.74
N GLU A 523 12.50 21.70 17.50
CA GLU A 523 11.83 22.98 17.17
C GLU A 523 11.61 23.16 15.67
N ILE A 524 10.37 22.99 15.21
CA ILE A 524 9.87 23.63 13.97
C ILE A 524 8.63 24.44 14.36
N TYR A 525 8.89 25.64 14.89
CA TYR A 525 7.89 26.69 15.04
C TYR A 525 7.86 27.47 13.73
N ASP A 526 6.72 27.50 13.04
CA ASP A 526 6.50 28.38 11.89
C ASP A 526 5.87 29.69 12.42
N PRO A 527 6.70 30.72 12.69
CA PRO A 527 6.22 31.98 13.27
C PRO A 527 5.21 32.67 12.36
N ASP A 528 5.37 32.55 11.04
CA ASP A 528 4.59 33.28 10.05
C ASP A 528 3.16 32.76 9.99
N LEU A 529 2.98 31.43 10.08
CA LEU A 529 1.65 30.82 10.13
C LEU A 529 0.91 31.19 11.43
N MET A 530 1.61 31.17 12.56
CA MET A 530 1.03 31.50 13.86
C MET A 530 0.67 32.99 13.96
N GLU A 531 1.51 33.86 13.41
CA GLU A 531 1.25 35.29 13.30
C GLU A 531 0.06 35.56 12.37
N LEU A 532 -0.06 34.84 11.26
CA LEU A 532 -1.22 34.92 10.37
C LEU A 532 -2.51 34.47 11.07
N ILE A 533 -2.50 33.34 11.79
CA ILE A 533 -3.66 32.85 12.53
C ILE A 533 -4.05 33.83 13.65
N ALA A 534 -3.07 34.37 14.37
CA ALA A 534 -3.29 35.39 15.39
C ALA A 534 -3.87 36.67 14.79
N TRP A 535 -3.36 37.11 13.63
CA TRP A 535 -3.88 38.25 12.89
C TRP A 535 -5.32 38.03 12.42
N ILE A 536 -5.63 36.87 11.81
CA ILE A 536 -6.99 36.52 11.37
C ILE A 536 -7.95 36.51 12.56
N ARG A 537 -7.56 35.92 13.69
CA ARG A 537 -8.36 35.94 14.93
C ARG A 537 -8.57 37.36 15.45
N CYS A 538 -7.51 38.17 15.48
CA CYS A 538 -7.62 39.56 15.95
C CYS A 538 -8.54 40.35 15.03
N PHE A 539 -8.37 40.25 13.70
CA PHE A 539 -9.20 40.91 12.71
C PHE A 539 -10.68 40.52 12.80
N LEU A 540 -10.99 39.22 12.89
CA LEU A 540 -12.37 38.73 13.05
C LEU A 540 -12.98 39.19 14.38
N TRP A 541 -12.18 39.28 15.45
CA TRP A 541 -12.61 39.81 16.74
C TRP A 541 -12.92 41.32 16.67
N THR A 542 -12.09 42.13 16.00
CA THR A 542 -12.38 43.56 15.78
C THR A 542 -13.63 43.75 14.93
N LEU A 543 -13.84 42.91 13.91
CA LEU A 543 -15.03 42.96 13.07
C LEU A 543 -16.30 42.61 13.87
N CYS A 544 -16.25 41.56 14.69
CA CYS A 544 -17.39 41.15 15.51
C CYS A 544 -17.73 42.18 16.59
N THR A 545 -16.72 42.75 17.26
CA THR A 545 -16.92 43.78 18.29
C THR A 545 -17.43 45.10 17.72
N ALA A 546 -17.01 45.47 16.50
CA ALA A 546 -17.52 46.65 15.79
C ALA A 546 -18.98 46.50 15.32
N VAL A 547 -19.44 45.26 15.08
CA VAL A 547 -20.81 44.97 14.61
C VAL A 547 -21.79 44.71 15.76
N LEU A 548 -21.33 44.21 16.91
CA LEU A 548 -22.19 43.81 18.04
C LEU A 548 -22.29 44.83 19.19
N VAL A 549 -21.46 45.88 19.22
CA VAL A 549 -21.49 46.89 20.29
C VAL A 549 -21.96 48.23 19.71
N PRO A 550 -23.10 48.79 20.16
CA PRO A 550 -23.48 50.14 19.77
C PRO A 550 -22.41 51.12 20.27
N VAL A 551 -22.10 52.11 19.42
CA VAL A 551 -21.00 53.09 19.47
C VAL A 551 -20.79 53.78 20.84
N GLN A 552 -21.71 53.67 21.78
CA GLN A 552 -21.67 54.33 23.10
C GLN A 552 -20.93 53.56 24.21
N VAL A 553 -20.57 52.28 24.04
CA VAL A 553 -19.87 51.49 25.10
C VAL A 553 -18.35 51.36 24.84
N LEU A 554 -17.85 51.84 23.69
CA LEU A 554 -16.43 51.67 23.30
C LEU A 554 -15.42 52.53 24.10
N VAL A 555 -15.86 53.26 25.13
CA VAL A 555 -15.01 54.19 25.91
C VAL A 555 -14.41 53.52 27.16
N LEU A 556 -14.80 52.30 27.53
CA LEU A 556 -14.46 51.72 28.85
C LEU A 556 -13.73 50.38 28.88
N VAL A 557 -13.10 49.94 27.78
CA VAL A 557 -12.21 48.74 27.81
C VAL A 557 -10.76 49.11 27.46
N PRO A 558 -9.96 49.63 28.40
CA PRO A 558 -8.57 49.99 28.14
C PRO A 558 -7.61 48.91 28.67
N VAL A 559 -7.64 47.68 28.15
CA VAL A 559 -6.55 46.70 28.43
C VAL A 559 -6.20 45.80 27.23
N THR A 560 -7.07 45.59 26.24
CA THR A 560 -6.79 44.65 25.13
C THR A 560 -6.45 45.28 23.78
N GLN A 561 -6.60 46.60 23.62
CA GLN A 561 -6.28 47.31 22.37
C GLN A 561 -4.78 47.55 22.15
N SER A 562 -3.91 47.46 23.17
CA SER A 562 -2.48 47.75 22.98
C SER A 562 -1.72 46.63 22.27
N LEU A 563 -2.19 45.38 22.33
CA LEU A 563 -1.54 44.23 21.68
C LEU A 563 -1.78 44.17 20.16
N CYS A 564 -2.88 44.74 19.66
CA CYS A 564 -3.23 44.65 18.23
C CYS A 564 -2.87 45.92 17.42
N ARG A 565 -2.32 46.95 18.07
CA ARG A 565 -2.02 48.26 17.43
C ARG A 565 -0.62 48.37 16.80
N SER A 566 0.28 47.40 17.00
CA SER A 566 1.66 47.47 16.51
C SER A 566 1.93 46.77 15.18
N GLN A 567 0.97 46.08 14.55
CA GLN A 567 1.23 45.28 13.33
C GLN A 567 0.37 45.63 12.11
N ALA A 568 -0.44 46.68 12.18
CA ALA A 568 -1.37 47.02 11.10
C ALA A 568 -0.74 47.58 9.80
N PRO A 569 0.42 48.27 9.76
CA PRO A 569 0.97 48.76 8.50
C PRO A 569 2.00 47.85 7.82
N ALA A 570 2.49 46.78 8.46
CA ALA A 570 3.61 45.99 7.91
C ALA A 570 3.19 44.86 6.95
N VAL A 571 1.94 44.39 7.01
CA VAL A 571 1.50 43.19 6.25
C VAL A 571 0.77 43.53 4.94
N PHE A 572 0.41 44.80 4.71
CA PHE A 572 -0.01 45.26 3.37
C PHE A 572 1.16 45.42 2.39
N ALA A 573 2.41 45.28 2.87
CA ALA A 573 3.53 44.91 2.03
C ALA A 573 3.58 43.38 1.93
N GLY A 574 2.64 42.80 1.17
CA GLY A 574 2.81 41.42 0.71
C GLY A 574 4.20 41.27 0.14
N SER A 575 4.96 40.30 0.65
CA SER A 575 6.34 40.04 0.25
C SER A 575 6.51 40.24 -1.27
N PRO A 576 7.23 41.29 -1.72
CA PRO A 576 7.50 41.52 -3.13
C PRO A 576 8.26 40.35 -3.78
N VAL A 577 8.84 39.46 -2.95
CA VAL A 577 9.48 38.21 -3.37
C VAL A 577 8.46 37.22 -3.95
N LEU A 578 7.24 37.15 -3.40
CA LEU A 578 6.20 36.23 -3.87
C LEU A 578 5.59 36.68 -5.21
N LEU A 579 5.49 38.00 -5.42
CA LEU A 579 5.02 38.61 -6.67
C LEU A 579 6.12 38.63 -7.76
N GLY A 580 7.40 38.68 -7.37
CA GLY A 580 8.54 38.59 -8.29
C GLY A 580 8.74 37.20 -8.93
N THR A 581 8.21 36.14 -8.30
CA THR A 581 8.26 34.76 -8.85
C THR A 581 7.16 34.43 -9.84
N ILE A 582 6.14 35.27 -10.00
CA ILE A 582 5.08 35.07 -10.99
C ILE A 582 5.49 35.75 -12.31
N LYS A 583 6.26 35.05 -13.14
CA LYS A 583 6.43 35.40 -14.55
C LYS A 583 5.21 34.94 -15.32
N LEU A 584 4.23 35.84 -15.51
CA LEU A 584 3.22 35.67 -16.55
C LEU A 584 3.87 35.86 -17.92
N CYS A 585 3.49 35.02 -18.89
CA CYS A 585 4.08 34.88 -20.23
C CYS A 585 3.93 36.10 -21.17
N SER A 586 3.76 37.33 -20.66
CA SER A 586 3.68 38.55 -21.47
C SER A 586 4.97 39.39 -21.48
N GLY A 587 6.01 38.97 -20.74
CA GLY A 587 7.32 39.64 -20.74
C GLY A 587 7.33 41.05 -20.12
N SER A 588 6.27 41.46 -19.42
CA SER A 588 6.20 42.77 -18.74
C SER A 588 6.16 42.60 -17.21
N VAL A 589 6.93 43.43 -16.51
CA VAL A 589 7.05 43.42 -15.04
C VAL A 589 5.83 44.10 -14.42
N VAL A 590 5.19 43.45 -13.45
CA VAL A 590 4.01 43.97 -12.73
C VAL A 590 4.46 44.70 -11.46
N THR A 591 5.38 45.67 -11.54
CA THR A 591 5.52 46.73 -10.52
C THR A 591 6.20 47.96 -11.15
N SER A 592 5.82 49.17 -10.72
CA SER A 592 6.40 50.44 -11.18
C SER A 592 7.23 51.16 -10.11
N LEU A 593 7.74 50.43 -9.10
CA LEU A 593 8.52 51.03 -8.00
C LEU A 593 10.03 50.97 -8.28
N PRO A 594 10.73 52.12 -8.34
CA PRO A 594 12.12 52.22 -8.81
C PRO A 594 13.19 51.76 -7.79
N VAL A 595 12.81 51.01 -6.76
CA VAL A 595 13.73 50.57 -5.68
C VAL A 595 14.25 49.14 -5.90
N TYR A 596 13.75 48.44 -6.92
CA TYR A 596 14.14 47.07 -7.26
C TYR A 596 14.38 46.88 -8.77
N SER A 597 15.15 47.78 -9.37
CA SER A 597 15.78 47.57 -10.69
C SER A 597 17.11 46.84 -10.55
#